data_AF-A0A7S3NWY8-F1
#
_entry.id   AF-A0A7S3NWY8-F1
#
_cell.length_a   1.000
_cell.length_b   1.000
_cell.length_c   1.000
_cell.angle_alpha   90.00
_cell.angle_beta   90.00
_cell.angle_gamma   90.00
#
_symmetry.space_group_name_H-M   'P 1'
#
loop_
_entity.id
_entity.type
_entity.pdbx_description
1 polymer ?
#
loop_
_entity_poly.entity_id
_entity_poly.type
_entity_poly.pdbx_seq_one_letter_code
_entity_poly.pdbx_strand_id
1 'polypeptide(L)'
;KISKMDNRHYFVAFLAVIGLFFLFALITIPIWIPILIFNTPLIIGIYLLAKYTRFGGVLEKWYLAVYDWLVYQSETPRRLLWQGFYEFMSWYNQDTDWVTMNYGYALLTDDGHMIDNLLTEEQDKHECFSLQLYYFITGTNKAFKSLEGKTLVEIGSGRGGGISFLTRVFKPEKAIGVDFSMNQVEFCKGRHSNINQLEFHQGDAETFTTIEGIGEDSVDAIVNVESSHC
;
A
#
# COMPACT_ATOMS: atom_id res chain seq x y z
N LYS A 1 -28.28 11.05 -7.98
CA LYS A 1 -28.64 10.48 -9.31
C LYS A 1 -27.32 10.30 -10.07
N ILE A 2 -26.58 9.23 -9.75
CA ILE A 2 -25.26 8.98 -10.33
C ILE A 2 -25.49 8.49 -11.76
N SER A 3 -24.82 9.16 -12.69
CA SER A 3 -24.80 8.84 -14.11
C SER A 3 -24.44 7.36 -14.29
N LYS A 4 -25.36 6.56 -14.84
CA LYS A 4 -25.01 5.29 -15.48
C LYS A 4 -24.14 5.65 -16.68
N MET A 5 -22.84 5.81 -16.47
CA MET A 5 -21.87 5.88 -17.56
C MET A 5 -22.04 4.62 -18.41
N ASP A 6 -22.18 4.83 -19.72
CA ASP A 6 -22.56 3.80 -20.67
C ASP A 6 -21.46 2.73 -20.73
N ASN A 7 -21.69 1.62 -20.03
CA ASN A 7 -20.78 0.47 -19.95
C ASN A 7 -20.35 -0.06 -21.33
N ARG A 8 -21.07 0.29 -22.40
CA ARG A 8 -20.66 -0.05 -23.77
C ARG A 8 -19.35 0.60 -24.20
N HIS A 9 -19.06 1.83 -23.76
CA HIS A 9 -17.79 2.49 -24.14
C HIS A 9 -16.59 1.82 -23.47
N TYR A 10 -16.70 1.47 -22.19
CA TYR A 10 -15.67 0.71 -21.48
C TYR A 10 -15.49 -0.70 -22.05
N PHE A 11 -16.59 -1.37 -22.40
CA PHE A 11 -16.53 -2.69 -23.00
C PHE A 11 -15.86 -2.68 -24.38
N VAL A 12 -16.14 -1.68 -25.22
CA VAL A 12 -15.49 -1.54 -26.53
C VAL A 12 -14.01 -1.17 -26.38
N ALA A 13 -13.66 -0.27 -25.45
CA ALA A 13 -12.27 0.07 -25.15
C ALA A 13 -11.49 -1.16 -24.63
N PHE A 14 -12.11 -1.95 -23.75
CA PHE A 14 -11.54 -3.20 -23.23
C PHE A 14 -11.27 -4.21 -24.34
N LEU A 15 -12.23 -4.42 -25.26
CA LEU A 15 -12.03 -5.30 -26.42
C LEU A 15 -10.92 -4.79 -27.35
N ALA A 16 -10.79 -3.48 -27.53
CA ALA A 16 -9.73 -2.88 -28.33
C ALA A 16 -8.34 -3.10 -27.70
N VAL A 17 -8.22 -2.93 -26.37
CA VAL A 17 -6.99 -3.20 -25.63
C VAL A 17 -6.60 -4.68 -25.73
N ILE A 18 -7.56 -5.59 -25.57
CA ILE A 18 -7.34 -7.02 -25.75
C ILE A 18 -6.86 -7.32 -27.18
N GLY A 19 -7.50 -6.73 -28.19
CA GLY A 19 -7.10 -6.87 -29.59
C GLY A 19 -5.68 -6.39 -29.84
N LEU A 20 -5.30 -5.23 -29.28
CA LEU A 20 -3.94 -4.68 -29.37
C LEU A 20 -2.91 -5.57 -28.65
N PHE A 21 -3.25 -6.12 -27.49
CA PHE A 21 -2.40 -7.08 -26.79
C PHE A 21 -2.14 -8.33 -27.64
N PHE A 22 -3.17 -8.93 -28.22
CA PHE A 22 -3.01 -10.09 -29.09
C PHE A 22 -2.22 -9.76 -30.36
N LEU A 23 -2.44 -8.58 -30.95
CA LEU A 23 -1.66 -8.11 -32.09
C LEU A 23 -0.19 -7.92 -31.73
N PHE A 24 0.12 -7.31 -30.58
CA PHE A 24 1.48 -7.16 -30.07
C PHE A 24 2.13 -8.51 -29.79
N ALA A 25 1.41 -9.43 -29.15
CA ALA A 25 1.88 -10.79 -28.93
C ALA A 25 2.20 -11.48 -30.27
N LEU A 26 1.31 -11.37 -31.27
CA LEU A 26 1.52 -11.90 -32.63
C LEU A 26 2.75 -11.30 -33.33
N ILE A 27 2.96 -9.99 -33.21
CA ILE A 27 4.11 -9.28 -33.80
C ILE A 27 5.41 -9.67 -33.10
N THR A 28 5.36 -9.94 -31.79
CA THR A 28 6.53 -10.29 -30.98
C THR A 28 6.81 -11.79 -30.90
N ILE A 29 5.91 -12.65 -31.40
CA ILE A 29 6.09 -14.11 -31.51
C ILE A 29 7.46 -14.49 -32.13
N PRO A 30 7.92 -13.87 -33.23
CA PRO A 30 9.23 -14.18 -33.82
C PRO A 30 10.41 -13.87 -32.91
N ILE A 31 10.22 -13.12 -31.83
CA ILE A 31 11.24 -12.82 -30.81
C ILE A 31 11.10 -13.81 -29.64
N TRP A 32 9.88 -13.96 -29.11
CA TRP A 32 9.63 -14.81 -27.93
C TRP A 32 9.78 -16.30 -28.21
N ILE A 33 9.36 -16.79 -29.38
CA ILE A 33 9.47 -18.21 -29.73
C ILE A 33 10.93 -18.65 -29.81
N PRO A 34 11.83 -17.95 -30.53
CA PRO A 34 13.25 -18.29 -30.51
C PRO A 34 13.86 -18.19 -29.11
N ILE A 35 13.57 -17.14 -28.34
CA ILE A 35 14.06 -17.02 -26.96
C ILE A 35 13.63 -18.25 -26.14
N LEU A 36 12.35 -18.64 -26.21
CA LEU A 36 11.86 -19.82 -25.51
C LEU A 36 12.57 -21.08 -26.00
N ILE A 37 12.62 -21.34 -27.31
CA ILE A 37 13.23 -22.54 -27.88
C ILE A 37 14.72 -22.65 -27.54
N PHE A 38 15.48 -21.56 -27.65
CA PHE A 38 16.92 -21.58 -27.39
C PHE A 38 17.25 -21.67 -25.89
N ASN A 39 16.42 -21.10 -25.01
CA ASN A 39 16.65 -21.14 -23.57
C ASN A 39 16.01 -22.37 -22.89
N THR A 40 15.00 -23.00 -23.50
CA THR A 40 14.30 -24.16 -22.91
C THR A 40 15.23 -25.32 -22.57
N PRO A 41 16.16 -25.76 -23.44
CA PRO A 41 17.12 -26.82 -23.09
C PRO A 41 17.99 -26.46 -21.89
N LEU A 42 18.39 -25.18 -21.77
CA LEU A 42 19.18 -24.68 -20.65
C LEU A 42 18.35 -24.68 -19.36
N ILE A 43 17.11 -24.18 -19.40
CA ILE A 43 16.20 -24.14 -18.25
C ILE A 43 15.88 -25.56 -17.77
N ILE A 44 15.56 -26.47 -18.69
CA ILE A 44 15.33 -27.89 -18.38
C ILE A 44 16.60 -28.51 -17.79
N GLY A 45 17.78 -28.23 -18.37
CA GLY A 45 19.06 -28.70 -17.87
C GLY A 45 19.34 -28.24 -16.44
N ILE A 46 19.16 -26.94 -16.16
CA ILE A 46 19.32 -26.35 -14.82
C ILE A 46 18.32 -26.97 -13.85
N TYR A 47 17.06 -27.12 -14.26
CA TYR A 47 16.02 -27.76 -13.43
C TYR A 47 16.36 -29.21 -13.08
N LEU A 48 16.78 -30.01 -14.08
CA LEU A 48 17.14 -31.41 -13.86
C LEU A 48 18.42 -31.53 -13.02
N LEU A 49 19.42 -30.68 -13.25
CA LEU A 49 20.64 -30.59 -12.43
C LEU A 49 20.30 -30.21 -10.99
N ALA A 50 19.45 -29.22 -10.78
CA ALA A 50 18.99 -28.81 -9.46
C ALA A 50 18.21 -29.93 -8.76
N LYS A 51 17.30 -30.60 -9.47
CA LYS A 51 16.42 -31.63 -8.91
C LYS A 51 17.13 -32.92 -8.55
N TYR A 52 18.06 -33.37 -9.38
CA TYR A 52 18.65 -34.72 -9.26
C TYR A 52 20.10 -34.72 -8.77
N THR A 53 20.70 -33.56 -8.51
CA THR A 53 22.06 -33.48 -7.95
C THR A 53 22.13 -32.56 -6.74
N ARG A 54 23.27 -32.59 -6.03
CA ARG A 54 23.55 -31.67 -4.91
C ARG A 54 23.59 -30.19 -5.34
N PHE A 55 23.64 -29.90 -6.64
CA PHE A 55 23.59 -28.55 -7.19
C PHE A 55 22.32 -27.81 -6.79
N GLY A 56 21.18 -28.50 -6.61
CA GLY A 56 19.92 -27.87 -6.18
C GLY A 56 20.05 -27.14 -4.86
N GLY A 57 20.66 -27.76 -3.85
CA GLY A 57 20.88 -27.13 -2.55
C GLY A 57 21.88 -25.97 -2.59
N VAL A 58 22.82 -25.96 -3.54
CA VAL A 58 23.73 -24.82 -3.75
C VAL A 58 22.99 -23.66 -4.41
N LEU A 59 22.18 -23.95 -5.43
CA LEU A 59 21.36 -22.97 -6.14
C LEU A 59 20.30 -22.36 -5.21
N GLU A 60 19.66 -23.18 -4.37
CA GLU A 60 18.69 -22.73 -3.37
C GLU A 60 19.35 -21.81 -2.33
N LYS A 61 20.51 -22.21 -1.78
CA LYS A 61 21.25 -21.35 -0.84
C LYS A 61 21.67 -20.02 -1.47
N TRP A 62 22.12 -20.07 -2.72
CA TRP A 62 22.48 -18.86 -3.46
C TRP A 62 21.26 -17.97 -3.70
N TYR A 63 20.14 -18.55 -4.14
CA TYR A 63 18.87 -17.84 -4.32
C TYR A 63 18.40 -17.20 -3.03
N LEU A 64 18.38 -17.95 -1.92
CA LEU A 64 17.99 -17.45 -0.61
C LEU A 64 18.93 -16.35 -0.12
N ALA A 65 20.24 -16.48 -0.34
CA ALA A 65 21.21 -15.45 0.02
C ALA A 65 21.01 -14.17 -0.79
N VAL A 66 20.74 -14.27 -2.10
CA VAL A 66 20.45 -13.11 -2.95
C VAL A 66 19.10 -12.49 -2.56
N TYR A 67 18.08 -13.30 -2.31
CA TYR A 67 16.77 -12.84 -1.85
C TYR A 67 16.88 -12.12 -0.50
N ASP A 68 17.57 -12.73 0.47
CA ASP A 68 17.76 -12.16 1.80
C ASP A 68 18.56 -10.86 1.75
N TRP A 69 19.63 -10.85 0.95
CA TRP A 69 20.40 -9.63 0.71
C TRP A 69 19.55 -8.54 0.06
N LEU A 70 18.82 -8.85 -1.01
CA LEU A 70 18.05 -7.85 -1.75
C LEU A 70 16.86 -7.31 -0.95
N VAL A 71 16.12 -8.19 -0.26
CA VAL A 71 14.84 -7.87 0.39
C VAL A 71 15.00 -7.41 1.82
N TYR A 72 16.05 -7.85 2.54
CA TYR A 72 16.20 -7.52 3.97
C TYR A 72 17.48 -6.76 4.29
N GLN A 73 18.64 -7.15 3.73
CA GLN A 73 19.93 -6.60 4.18
C GLN A 73 20.39 -5.35 3.41
N SER A 74 20.02 -5.23 2.13
CA SER A 74 20.44 -4.11 1.28
C SER A 74 19.56 -2.89 1.55
N GLU A 75 20.16 -1.71 1.69
CA GLU A 75 19.41 -0.49 2.01
C GLU A 75 18.86 0.16 0.73
N THR A 76 19.75 0.61 -0.17
CA THR A 76 19.37 1.30 -1.41
C THR A 76 18.55 0.42 -2.37
N PRO A 77 18.94 -0.84 -2.68
CA PRO A 77 18.20 -1.68 -3.62
C PRO A 77 16.81 -2.05 -3.08
N ARG A 78 16.72 -2.43 -1.80
CA ARG A 78 15.44 -2.71 -1.12
C ARG A 78 14.51 -1.51 -1.18
N ARG A 79 15.01 -0.32 -0.82
CA ARG A 79 14.23 0.92 -0.82
C ARG A 79 13.67 1.24 -2.21
N LEU A 80 14.51 1.17 -3.26
CA LEU A 80 14.07 1.40 -4.63
C LEU A 80 13.05 0.36 -5.11
N LEU A 81 13.22 -0.90 -4.73
CA LEU A 81 12.30 -1.98 -5.09
C LEU A 81 10.93 -1.74 -4.45
N TRP A 82 10.87 -1.44 -3.15
CA TRP A 82 9.62 -1.15 -2.46
C TRP A 82 8.97 0.13 -3.00
N GLN A 83 9.74 1.18 -3.24
CA GLN A 83 9.24 2.42 -3.84
C GLN A 83 8.54 2.15 -5.17
N GLY A 84 9.23 1.46 -6.09
CA GLY A 84 8.69 1.15 -7.40
C GLY A 84 7.47 0.24 -7.32
N PHE A 85 7.46 -0.71 -6.37
CA PHE A 85 6.29 -1.56 -6.13
C PHE A 85 5.07 -0.73 -5.69
N TYR A 86 5.21 0.17 -4.72
CA TYR A 86 4.08 1.00 -4.24
C TYR A 86 3.63 2.03 -5.28
N GLU A 87 4.56 2.67 -5.99
CA GLU A 87 4.23 3.60 -7.09
C GLU A 87 3.48 2.87 -8.22
N PHE A 88 3.89 1.65 -8.56
CA PHE A 88 3.19 0.82 -9.54
C PHE A 88 1.80 0.42 -9.07
N MET A 89 1.68 -0.03 -7.81
CA MET A 89 0.39 -0.41 -7.22
C MET A 89 -0.59 0.77 -7.16
N SER A 90 -0.11 1.97 -6.81
CA SER A 90 -0.93 3.18 -6.79
C SER A 90 -1.36 3.59 -8.20
N TRP A 91 -0.45 3.51 -9.17
CA TRP A 91 -0.74 3.85 -10.56
C TRP A 91 -1.73 2.87 -11.20
N TYR A 92 -1.62 1.57 -10.90
CA TYR A 92 -2.51 0.54 -11.43
C TYR A 92 -3.91 0.63 -10.83
N ASN A 93 -4.01 0.87 -9.52
CA ASN A 93 -5.29 0.96 -8.80
C ASN A 93 -5.65 2.41 -8.47
N GLN A 94 -5.93 3.22 -9.49
CA GLN A 94 -6.46 4.58 -9.32
C GLN A 94 -7.91 4.62 -8.81
N ASP A 95 -8.54 3.46 -8.61
CA ASP A 95 -9.92 3.38 -8.14
C ASP A 95 -10.07 4.13 -6.80
N THR A 96 -11.01 5.07 -6.75
CA THR A 96 -11.02 6.15 -5.75
C THR A 96 -11.55 5.75 -4.38
N ASP A 97 -12.15 4.56 -4.31
CA ASP A 97 -12.92 4.13 -3.16
C ASP A 97 -12.09 3.32 -2.16
N TRP A 98 -10.95 2.78 -2.59
CA TRP A 98 -10.02 2.05 -1.71
C TRP A 98 -9.02 3.02 -1.08
N VAL A 99 -9.15 3.28 0.22
CA VAL A 99 -8.33 4.25 0.95
C VAL A 99 -7.57 3.65 2.14
N THR A 100 -7.83 2.40 2.52
CA THR A 100 -7.06 1.66 3.54
C THR A 100 -6.50 0.33 3.01
N MET A 101 -5.19 0.12 3.16
CA MET A 101 -4.49 -1.05 2.60
C MET A 101 -4.07 -2.10 3.64
N ASN A 102 -4.61 -2.02 4.87
CA ASN A 102 -4.28 -2.95 5.95
C ASN A 102 -5.18 -4.20 5.95
N TYR A 103 -4.78 -5.23 6.70
CA TYR A 103 -5.52 -6.50 6.78
C TYR A 103 -6.84 -6.41 7.57
N GLY A 104 -7.00 -5.38 8.39
CA GLY A 104 -8.18 -5.14 9.22
C GLY A 104 -8.25 -5.96 10.49
N TYR A 105 -9.19 -5.59 11.36
CA TYR A 105 -9.44 -6.22 12.65
C TYR A 105 -10.93 -6.20 12.95
N ALA A 106 -11.49 -7.30 13.45
CA ALA A 106 -12.88 -7.38 13.86
C ALA A 106 -13.00 -7.05 15.36
N LEU A 107 -13.54 -5.87 15.68
CA LEU A 107 -13.89 -5.51 17.05
C LEU A 107 -15.17 -6.24 17.46
N LEU A 108 -15.07 -7.07 18.49
CA LEU A 108 -16.16 -7.87 19.02
C LEU A 108 -16.59 -7.36 20.40
N THR A 109 -17.88 -7.43 20.68
CA THR A 109 -18.45 -7.33 22.02
C THR A 109 -18.14 -8.58 22.84
N ASP A 110 -18.39 -8.53 24.15
CA ASP A 110 -18.14 -9.66 25.07
C ASP A 110 -18.94 -10.93 24.71
N ASP A 111 -20.07 -10.77 24.03
CA ASP A 111 -20.93 -11.84 23.51
C ASP A 111 -20.56 -12.28 22.06
N GLY A 112 -19.45 -11.75 21.51
CA GLY A 112 -18.87 -12.20 20.24
C GLY A 112 -19.49 -11.58 18.98
N HIS A 113 -20.30 -10.54 19.13
CA HIS A 113 -20.88 -9.82 18.00
C HIS A 113 -19.98 -8.67 17.55
N MET A 114 -19.88 -8.46 16.24
CA MET A 114 -19.08 -7.37 15.70
C MET A 114 -19.74 -6.01 16.00
N ILE A 115 -18.93 -5.02 16.38
CA ILE A 115 -19.36 -3.64 16.60
C ILE A 115 -19.49 -2.93 15.24
N ASP A 116 -20.70 -2.91 14.67
CA ASP A 116 -20.98 -2.36 13.34
C ASP A 116 -21.30 -0.86 13.32
N ASN A 117 -21.63 -0.28 14.47
CA ASN A 117 -22.10 1.10 14.62
C ASN A 117 -20.98 2.12 14.90
N LEU A 118 -19.73 1.66 14.92
CA LEU A 118 -18.58 2.51 15.23
C LEU A 118 -18.27 3.49 14.09
N LEU A 119 -18.71 3.15 12.88
CA LEU A 119 -18.49 3.90 11.64
C LEU A 119 -19.82 4.47 11.16
N THR A 120 -19.96 5.79 11.25
CA THR A 120 -21.22 6.49 10.97
C THR A 120 -21.36 6.93 9.52
N GLU A 121 -20.26 7.01 8.77
CA GLU A 121 -20.26 7.41 7.37
C GLU A 121 -20.42 6.19 6.45
N GLU A 122 -21.27 6.29 5.44
CA GLU A 122 -21.49 5.19 4.47
C GLU A 122 -20.20 4.78 3.75
N GLN A 123 -19.29 5.72 3.50
CA GLN A 123 -17.99 5.43 2.88
C GLN A 123 -17.12 4.52 3.75
N ASP A 124 -17.22 4.64 5.07
CA ASP A 124 -16.40 3.90 6.03
C ASP A 124 -16.86 2.44 6.16
N LYS A 125 -18.12 2.13 5.81
CA LYS A 125 -18.68 0.77 5.91
C LYS A 125 -17.99 -0.24 4.99
N HIS A 126 -17.53 0.20 3.81
CA HIS A 126 -16.82 -0.66 2.87
C HIS A 126 -15.46 -1.10 3.39
N GLU A 127 -14.85 -0.32 4.29
CA GLU A 127 -13.53 -0.57 4.87
C GLU A 127 -13.62 -0.82 6.39
N CYS A 128 -14.74 -1.38 6.84
CA CYS A 128 -15.08 -1.52 8.26
C CYS A 128 -13.95 -2.14 9.10
N PHE A 129 -13.47 -3.32 8.70
CA PHE A 129 -12.42 -4.02 9.44
C PHE A 129 -11.12 -3.24 9.47
N SER A 130 -10.78 -2.58 8.35
CA SER A 130 -9.58 -1.75 8.25
C SER A 130 -9.61 -0.61 9.25
N LEU A 131 -10.74 0.08 9.36
CA LEU A 131 -10.91 1.21 10.29
C LEU A 131 -11.06 0.75 11.75
N GLN A 132 -11.65 -0.42 11.98
CA GLN A 132 -11.71 -1.03 13.31
C GLN A 132 -10.31 -1.36 13.85
N LEU A 133 -9.35 -1.74 13.00
CA LEU A 133 -7.94 -1.88 13.42
C LEU A 133 -7.38 -0.56 13.95
N TYR A 134 -7.56 0.53 13.19
CA TYR A 134 -7.15 1.88 13.64
C TYR A 134 -7.82 2.29 14.95
N TYR A 135 -9.11 2.00 15.10
CA TYR A 135 -9.80 2.28 16.35
C TYR A 135 -9.31 1.42 17.50
N PHE A 136 -9.04 0.13 17.28
CA PHE A 136 -8.53 -0.76 18.30
C PHE A 136 -7.16 -0.31 18.84
N ILE A 137 -6.21 -0.01 17.95
CA ILE A 137 -4.85 0.40 18.36
C ILE A 137 -4.85 1.75 19.10
N THR A 138 -5.70 2.69 18.68
CA THR A 138 -5.77 4.02 19.28
C THR A 138 -6.65 4.04 20.52
N GLY A 139 -7.84 3.44 20.47
CA GLY A 139 -8.81 3.41 21.56
C GLY A 139 -8.34 2.66 22.81
N THR A 140 -7.48 1.66 22.66
CA THR A 140 -6.87 0.93 23.79
C THR A 140 -5.71 1.68 24.45
N ASN A 141 -5.15 2.68 23.77
CA ASN A 141 -3.97 3.41 24.22
C ASN A 141 -4.35 4.75 24.87
N LYS A 142 -3.93 4.96 26.12
CA LYS A 142 -4.22 6.20 26.87
C LYS A 142 -3.68 7.45 26.18
N ALA A 143 -2.59 7.35 25.41
CA ALA A 143 -2.01 8.48 24.68
C ALA A 143 -3.00 9.10 23.67
N PHE A 144 -3.92 8.30 23.13
CA PHE A 144 -4.88 8.71 22.11
C PHE A 144 -6.25 9.13 22.68
N LYS A 145 -6.45 9.07 24.01
CA LYS A 145 -7.74 9.42 24.64
C LYS A 145 -8.09 10.92 24.56
N SER A 146 -7.11 11.78 24.29
CA SER A 146 -7.32 13.21 24.09
C SER A 146 -6.26 13.72 23.11
N LEU A 147 -6.65 13.88 21.85
CA LEU A 147 -5.81 14.48 20.81
C LEU A 147 -6.24 15.90 20.43
N GLU A 148 -7.34 16.42 20.98
CA GLU A 148 -7.73 17.81 20.76
C GLU A 148 -6.61 18.76 21.20
N GLY A 149 -6.25 19.73 20.35
CA GLY A 149 -5.12 20.63 20.59
C GLY A 149 -3.73 20.01 20.39
N LYS A 150 -3.64 18.82 19.77
CA LYS A 150 -2.38 18.09 19.58
C LYS A 150 -2.06 17.81 18.12
N THR A 151 -0.80 17.45 17.87
CA THR A 151 -0.29 16.99 16.58
C THR A 151 -0.24 15.46 16.52
N LEU A 152 -0.98 14.88 15.57
CA LEU A 152 -0.97 13.46 15.24
C LEU A 152 -0.20 13.23 13.93
N VAL A 153 0.67 12.22 13.90
CA VAL A 153 1.38 11.80 12.69
C VAL A 153 1.13 10.32 12.40
N GLU A 154 0.87 9.99 11.14
CA GLU A 154 0.87 8.61 10.64
C GLU A 154 2.07 8.38 9.71
N ILE A 155 2.88 7.36 10.02
CA ILE A 155 4.00 6.92 9.18
C ILE A 155 3.56 5.78 8.27
N GLY A 156 3.83 5.93 6.96
CA GLY A 156 3.35 5.00 5.94
C GLY A 156 1.84 5.11 5.78
N SER A 157 1.34 6.34 5.61
CA SER A 157 -0.10 6.63 5.56
C SER A 157 -0.82 6.00 4.36
N GLY A 158 -0.08 5.51 3.36
CA GLY A 158 -0.62 4.87 2.18
C GLY A 158 -1.61 5.80 1.47
N ARG A 159 -2.85 5.34 1.30
CA ARG A 159 -3.94 6.09 0.65
C ARG A 159 -4.72 7.00 1.61
N GLY A 160 -4.24 7.14 2.84
CA GLY A 160 -4.68 8.15 3.81
C GLY A 160 -6.00 7.86 4.51
N GLY A 161 -6.64 6.71 4.27
CA GLY A 161 -7.91 6.35 4.93
C GLY A 161 -7.81 6.28 6.45
N GLY A 162 -6.69 5.74 6.95
CA GLY A 162 -6.40 5.60 8.38
C GLY A 162 -6.34 6.93 9.12
N ILE A 163 -5.35 7.78 8.79
CA ILE A 163 -5.24 9.10 9.40
C ILE A 163 -6.44 10.00 9.13
N SER A 164 -7.09 9.88 7.96
CA SER A 164 -8.33 10.60 7.67
C SER A 164 -9.43 10.23 8.67
N PHE A 165 -9.61 8.94 8.94
CA PHE A 165 -10.53 8.45 9.97
C PHE A 165 -10.14 8.93 11.38
N LEU A 166 -8.87 8.77 11.76
CA LEU A 166 -8.39 9.22 13.08
C LEU A 166 -8.59 10.74 13.28
N THR A 167 -8.40 11.54 12.23
CA THR A 167 -8.60 12.99 12.27
C THR A 167 -10.07 13.33 12.54
N ARG A 168 -11.01 12.63 11.89
CA ARG A 168 -12.46 12.82 12.12
C ARG A 168 -12.89 12.38 13.53
N VAL A 169 -12.34 11.27 14.02
CA VAL A 169 -12.71 10.68 15.32
C VAL A 169 -12.12 11.46 16.49
N PHE A 170 -10.83 11.76 16.46
CA PHE A 170 -10.11 12.33 17.60
C PHE A 170 -9.92 13.84 17.53
N LYS A 171 -10.18 14.46 16.37
CA LYS A 171 -10.14 15.92 16.14
C LYS A 171 -8.86 16.59 16.66
N PRO A 172 -7.67 16.14 16.23
CA PRO A 172 -6.43 16.82 16.56
C PRO A 172 -6.41 18.25 16.01
N GLU A 173 -5.53 19.09 16.55
CA GLU A 173 -5.27 20.41 15.97
C GLU A 173 -4.63 20.26 14.60
N LYS A 174 -3.69 19.31 14.48
CA LYS A 174 -2.98 18.99 13.25
C LYS A 174 -2.83 17.49 13.09
N ALA A 175 -3.08 16.98 11.89
CA ALA A 175 -2.82 15.61 11.50
C ALA A 175 -1.92 15.58 10.26
N ILE A 176 -0.89 14.75 10.26
CA ILE A 176 0.08 14.64 9.16
C ILE A 176 0.21 13.18 8.72
N GLY A 177 -0.18 12.88 7.49
CA GLY A 177 0.13 11.61 6.83
C GLY A 177 1.48 11.68 6.12
N VAL A 178 2.39 10.76 6.45
CA VAL A 178 3.68 10.63 5.79
C VAL A 178 3.71 9.36 4.97
N ASP A 179 4.11 9.46 3.70
CA ASP A 179 4.36 8.28 2.87
C ASP A 179 5.63 8.44 2.04
N PHE A 180 6.30 7.32 1.74
CA PHE A 180 7.49 7.32 0.89
C PHE A 180 7.14 7.59 -0.57
N SER A 181 5.96 7.16 -1.02
CA SER A 181 5.49 7.30 -2.40
C SER A 181 4.82 8.66 -2.63
N MET A 182 5.40 9.47 -3.52
CA MET A 182 4.81 10.76 -3.90
C MET A 182 3.44 10.60 -4.57
N ASN A 183 3.23 9.53 -5.34
CA ASN A 183 1.94 9.24 -5.96
C ASN A 183 0.83 9.07 -4.91
N GLN A 184 1.14 8.40 -3.80
CA GLN A 184 0.21 8.20 -2.68
C GLN A 184 -0.09 9.54 -1.99
N VAL A 185 0.93 10.38 -1.77
CA VAL A 185 0.78 11.72 -1.20
C VAL A 185 -0.12 12.60 -2.08
N GLU A 186 0.08 12.62 -3.39
CA GLU A 186 -0.75 13.39 -4.32
C GLU A 186 -2.20 12.90 -4.35
N PHE A 187 -2.40 11.57 -4.37
CA PHE A 187 -3.73 10.97 -4.24
C PHE A 187 -4.43 11.44 -2.96
N CYS A 188 -3.73 11.41 -1.82
CA CYS A 188 -4.27 11.80 -0.53
C CYS A 188 -4.63 13.29 -0.48
N LYS A 189 -3.76 14.17 -0.99
CA LYS A 189 -4.02 15.63 -1.08
C LYS A 189 -5.29 15.93 -1.86
N GLY A 190 -5.55 15.21 -2.94
CA GLY A 190 -6.81 15.34 -3.69
C GLY A 190 -8.01 14.78 -2.92
N ARG A 191 -7.89 13.53 -2.47
CA ARG A 191 -8.99 12.73 -1.90
C ARG A 191 -9.51 13.24 -0.55
N HIS A 192 -8.65 13.83 0.27
CA HIS A 192 -8.95 14.27 1.64
C HIS A 192 -8.87 15.80 1.79
N SER A 193 -8.90 16.55 0.68
CA SER A 193 -8.80 18.03 0.65
C SER A 193 -9.89 18.76 1.46
N ASN A 194 -10.98 18.08 1.82
CA ASN A 194 -12.06 18.61 2.64
C ASN A 194 -11.78 18.60 4.15
N ILE A 195 -10.66 18.03 4.59
CA ILE A 195 -10.28 17.95 6.01
C ILE A 195 -9.15 18.96 6.28
N ASN A 196 -9.52 20.12 6.81
CA ASN A 196 -8.59 21.25 6.95
C ASN A 196 -7.39 20.98 7.89
N GLN A 197 -7.55 20.12 8.91
CA GLN A 197 -6.46 19.79 9.84
C GLN A 197 -5.48 18.75 9.28
N LEU A 198 -5.77 18.15 8.13
CA LEU A 198 -5.04 17.00 7.60
C LEU A 198 -4.14 17.40 6.45
N GLU A 199 -2.84 17.18 6.64
CA GLU A 199 -1.79 17.40 5.65
C GLU A 199 -1.15 16.07 5.24
N PHE A 200 -0.59 16.03 4.03
CA PHE A 200 0.17 14.89 3.55
C PHE A 200 1.52 15.34 3.01
N HIS A 201 2.58 14.68 3.45
CA HIS A 201 3.96 15.01 3.08
C HIS A 201 4.70 13.75 2.63
N GLN A 202 5.54 13.89 1.60
CA GLN A 202 6.46 12.82 1.24
C GLN A 202 7.58 12.79 2.28
N GLY A 203 7.93 11.60 2.76
CA GLY A 203 8.98 11.48 3.76
C GLY A 203 9.50 10.06 3.93
N ASP A 204 10.75 9.97 4.37
CA ASP A 204 11.37 8.74 4.84
C ASP A 204 11.28 8.70 6.37
N ALA A 205 10.79 7.58 6.91
CA ALA A 205 10.64 7.38 8.34
C ALA A 205 12.00 7.39 9.06
N GLU A 206 13.09 7.00 8.38
CA GLU A 206 14.44 6.99 8.94
C GLU A 206 15.03 8.41 9.04
N THR A 207 14.48 9.36 8.28
CA THR A 207 14.85 10.79 8.34
C THR A 207 13.68 11.65 8.78
N PHE A 208 12.93 11.19 9.80
CA PHE A 208 11.67 11.77 10.25
C PHE A 208 11.70 13.29 10.49
N THR A 209 12.79 13.81 11.07
CA THR A 209 12.93 15.24 11.40
C THR A 209 13.14 16.14 10.17
N THR A 210 13.38 15.58 8.99
CA THR A 210 13.53 16.35 7.75
C THR A 210 12.20 16.49 7.00
N ILE A 211 11.13 15.86 7.48
CA ILE A 211 9.83 15.85 6.82
C ILE A 211 9.15 17.21 7.03
N GLU A 212 8.58 17.75 5.96
CA GLU A 212 7.85 19.02 6.02
C GLU A 212 6.72 18.97 7.05
N GLY A 213 6.57 20.06 7.82
CA GLY A 213 5.52 20.17 8.83
C GLY A 213 5.80 19.43 10.14
N ILE A 214 6.96 18.77 10.28
CA ILE A 214 7.40 18.07 11.48
C ILE A 214 8.71 18.70 11.99
N GLY A 215 8.64 19.35 13.15
CA GLY A 215 9.80 19.89 13.86
C GLY A 215 10.22 19.04 15.06
N GLU A 216 11.35 19.37 15.68
CA GLU A 216 11.75 18.81 16.97
C GLU A 216 10.67 19.07 18.03
N ASP A 217 10.37 18.07 18.85
CA ASP A 217 9.38 18.11 19.94
C ASP A 217 7.99 18.66 19.54
N SER A 218 7.61 18.52 18.27
CA SER A 218 6.35 19.08 17.72
C SER A 218 5.20 18.07 17.59
N VAL A 219 5.46 16.80 17.88
CA VAL A 219 4.53 15.68 17.66
C VAL A 219 4.12 15.05 18.99
N ASP A 220 2.82 14.98 19.24
CA ASP A 220 2.27 14.42 20.47
C ASP A 220 1.96 12.92 20.36
N ALA A 221 1.60 12.46 19.16
CA ALA A 221 1.25 11.07 18.91
C ALA A 221 1.69 10.62 17.51
N ILE A 222 2.28 9.42 17.43
CA ILE A 222 2.68 8.78 16.18
C ILE A 222 1.97 7.44 16.08
N VAL A 223 1.40 7.15 14.90
CA VAL A 223 0.84 5.86 14.52
C VAL A 223 1.61 5.30 13.34
N ASN A 224 1.84 3.99 13.37
CA ASN A 224 2.32 3.22 12.24
C ASN A 224 1.44 1.96 12.16
N VAL A 225 0.77 1.76 11.03
CA VAL A 225 -0.04 0.57 10.80
C VAL A 225 0.55 -0.17 9.60
N GLU A 226 1.10 -1.35 9.87
CA GLU A 226 1.53 -2.32 8.85
C GLU A 226 2.45 -1.75 7.77
N SER A 227 3.33 -0.81 8.10
CA SER A 227 4.28 -0.20 7.14
C SER A 227 5.76 -0.36 7.51
N SER A 228 6.06 -0.92 8.68
CA SER A 228 7.43 -1.08 9.21
C SER A 228 8.26 -2.20 8.56
N HIS A 229 7.74 -2.89 7.54
CA HIS A 229 8.49 -3.89 6.76
C HIS A 229 9.28 -3.29 5.58
N CYS A 230 9.07 -2.02 5.28
CA CYS A 230 9.76 -1.27 4.21
C CYS A 230 11.20 -0.88 4.59
#